data_AF-A0A1F8X4J9-F1
#
_entry.id   AF-A0A1F8X4J9-F1
#
_cell.length_a   1.000
_cell.length_b   1.000
_cell.length_c   1.000
_cell.angle_alpha   90.00
_cell.angle_beta   90.00
_cell.angle_gamma   90.00
#
_symmetry.space_group_name_H-M   'P 1'
#
loop_
_entity.id
_entity.type
_entity.pdbx_description
1 polymer ?
#
loop_
_entity_poly.entity_id
_entity_poly.type
_entity_poly.pdbx_seq_one_letter_code
_entity_poly.pdbx_strand_id
1 'polypeptide(L)'
;MPISLSEIIIKTRKELQSITGLDASSTVKTVRDEKGWHIFVEMVEKHSIPDGMDILATYEAILDLDGNLTEFRRRGLRKRMDTAVTE
;
A
#
# COMPACT_ATOMS: atom_id res chain seq x y z
N MET A 1 -23.88 2.71 -5.69
CA MET A 1 -23.27 1.46 -6.20
C MET A 1 -22.18 1.06 -5.24
N PRO A 2 -21.95 -0.24 -4.99
CA PRO A 2 -20.81 -0.67 -4.18
C PRO A 2 -19.51 -0.22 -4.86
N ILE A 3 -18.55 0.29 -4.07
CA ILE A 3 -17.24 0.72 -4.56
C ILE A 3 -16.52 -0.49 -5.18
N SER A 4 -15.96 -0.30 -6.37
CA SER A 4 -15.22 -1.37 -7.04
C SER A 4 -13.84 -1.60 -6.44
N LEU A 5 -13.32 -2.83 -6.56
CA LEU A 5 -11.98 -3.18 -6.06
C LEU A 5 -10.87 -2.31 -6.69
N SER A 6 -10.98 -1.99 -7.97
CA SER A 6 -10.01 -1.13 -8.65
C SER A 6 -10.06 0.31 -8.13
N GLU A 7 -11.27 0.83 -7.92
CA GLU A 7 -11.48 2.18 -7.41
C GLU A 7 -10.91 2.36 -6.01
N ILE A 8 -11.15 1.41 -5.10
CA ILE A 8 -10.61 1.48 -3.74
C ILE A 8 -9.07 1.39 -3.75
N ILE A 9 -8.48 0.52 -4.58
CA ILE A 9 -7.01 0.42 -4.70
C ILE A 9 -6.40 1.73 -5.21
N ILE A 10 -7.00 2.34 -6.23
CA ILE A 10 -6.51 3.61 -6.79
C ILE A 10 -6.64 4.74 -5.77
N LYS A 11 -7.77 4.81 -5.06
CA LYS A 11 -7.99 5.78 -3.99
C LYS A 11 -6.95 5.63 -2.89
N THR A 12 -6.75 4.43 -2.37
CA THR A 12 -5.78 4.15 -1.29
C THR A 12 -4.35 4.51 -1.67
N ARG A 13 -3.91 4.18 -2.89
CA ARG A 13 -2.57 4.59 -3.36
C ARG A 13 -2.42 6.10 -3.31
N LYS A 14 -3.39 6.85 -3.87
CA LYS A 14 -3.35 8.31 -3.88
C LYS A 14 -3.34 8.91 -2.47
N GLU A 15 -4.17 8.40 -1.57
CA GLU A 15 -4.23 8.88 -0.18
C GLU A 15 -2.93 8.58 0.57
N LEU A 16 -2.39 7.36 0.45
CA LEU A 16 -1.10 7.01 1.05
C LEU A 16 0.03 7.89 0.52
N GLN A 17 0.10 8.13 -0.79
CA GLN A 17 1.09 9.05 -1.36
C GLN A 17 0.90 10.47 -0.81
N SER A 18 -0.34 10.94 -0.69
CA SER A 18 -0.64 12.29 -0.18
C SER A 18 -0.27 12.48 1.30
N ILE A 19 -0.46 11.47 2.14
CA ILE A 19 -0.21 11.60 3.59
C ILE A 19 1.23 11.26 3.97
N THR A 20 1.90 10.40 3.22
CA THR A 20 3.30 9.99 3.50
C THR A 20 4.32 10.80 2.72
N GLY A 21 3.93 11.39 1.58
CA GLY A 21 4.86 12.02 0.63
C GLY A 21 5.73 11.01 -0.13
N LEU A 22 5.48 9.71 0.01
CA LEU A 22 6.23 8.64 -0.66
C LEU A 22 5.57 8.23 -1.97
N ASP A 23 6.35 7.63 -2.87
CA ASP A 23 5.83 7.08 -4.11
C ASP A 23 5.28 5.67 -3.91
N ALA A 24 4.11 5.39 -4.47
CA ALA A 24 3.55 4.03 -4.50
C ALA A 24 4.23 3.21 -5.59
N SER A 25 4.85 2.10 -5.22
CA SER A 25 5.47 1.14 -6.14
C SER A 25 4.45 0.13 -6.67
N SER A 26 3.74 -0.58 -5.79
CA SER A 26 2.76 -1.59 -6.20
C SER A 26 1.73 -1.89 -5.10
N THR A 27 0.64 -2.58 -5.44
CA THR A 27 -0.31 -3.15 -4.47
C THR A 27 0.02 -4.63 -4.36
N VAL A 28 0.28 -5.09 -3.15
CA VAL A 28 0.72 -6.46 -2.88
C VAL A 28 -0.46 -7.36 -2.53
N LYS A 29 -1.42 -6.85 -1.76
CA LYS A 29 -2.56 -7.65 -1.26
C LYS A 29 -3.75 -6.73 -1.02
N THR A 30 -4.94 -7.24 -1.31
CA THR A 30 -6.20 -6.58 -0.95
C THR A 30 -7.15 -7.61 -0.38
N VAL A 31 -7.72 -7.31 0.78
CA VAL A 31 -8.72 -8.14 1.47
C VAL A 31 -9.94 -7.29 1.77
N ARG A 32 -11.13 -7.85 1.58
CA ARG A 32 -12.39 -7.26 2.03
C ARG A 32 -12.95 -8.12 3.14
N ASP A 33 -13.38 -7.48 4.22
CA ASP A 33 -14.10 -8.13 5.30
C ASP A 33 -15.41 -7.38 5.60
N GLU A 34 -16.06 -7.73 6.72
CA GLU A 34 -17.33 -7.14 7.14
C GLU A 34 -17.20 -5.67 7.61
N LYS A 35 -15.99 -5.24 7.99
CA LYS A 35 -15.71 -3.90 8.52
C LYS A 35 -15.17 -2.95 7.44
N GLY A 36 -14.60 -3.50 6.37
CA GLY A 36 -14.18 -2.71 5.21
C GLY A 36 -13.08 -3.39 4.40
N TRP A 37 -12.03 -2.64 4.11
CA TRP A 37 -10.94 -3.03 3.21
C TRP A 37 -9.58 -2.94 3.88
N HIS A 38 -8.78 -3.97 3.69
CA HIS A 38 -7.36 -4.00 4.07
C HIS A 38 -6.53 -4.05 2.80
N ILE A 39 -5.78 -2.98 2.53
CA ILE A 39 -4.98 -2.84 1.31
C ILE A 39 -3.52 -2.69 1.69
N PHE A 40 -2.68 -3.57 1.13
CA PHE A 40 -1.25 -3.59 1.33
C PHE A 40 -0.57 -2.98 0.10
N VAL A 41 0.08 -1.85 0.29
CA VAL A 41 0.76 -1.08 -0.77
C VAL A 41 2.24 -1.01 -0.45
N GLU A 42 3.08 -1.32 -1.42
CA GLU A 42 4.51 -1.03 -1.33
C GLU A 42 4.76 0.41 -1.71
N MET A 43 5.39 1.14 -0.79
CA MET A 43 5.81 2.52 -0.96
C MET A 43 7.34 2.58 -1.03
N VAL A 44 7.89 3.50 -1.82
CA VAL A 44 9.33 3.74 -1.89
C VAL A 44 9.73 4.69 -0.76
N GLU A 45 10.41 4.15 0.25
CA GLU A 45 10.93 4.94 1.40
C GLU A 45 12.23 5.66 1.04
N LYS A 46 13.02 5.07 0.15
CA LYS A 46 14.28 5.66 -0.31
C LYS A 46 14.65 5.20 -1.71
N HIS A 47 14.79 6.15 -2.62
CA HIS A 47 15.42 5.93 -3.91
C HIS A 47 16.94 5.75 -3.79
N SER A 48 17.48 4.78 -4.51
CA SER A 48 18.91 4.45 -4.54
C SER A 48 19.37 4.23 -5.98
N ILE A 49 20.68 4.36 -6.22
CA ILE A 49 21.28 4.06 -7.53
C ILE A 49 22.20 2.83 -7.36
N PRO A 50 21.96 1.73 -8.09
CA PRO A 50 20.88 1.54 -9.08
C PRO A 50 19.51 1.34 -8.42
N ASP A 51 18.42 1.58 -9.15
CA ASP A 51 17.01 1.52 -8.66
C ASP A 51 16.63 0.17 -8.00
N GLY A 52 17.32 -0.92 -8.37
CA GLY A 52 17.16 -2.23 -7.72
C GLY A 52 17.51 -2.23 -6.21
N MET A 53 18.23 -1.21 -5.76
CA MET A 53 18.63 -1.00 -4.37
C MET A 53 17.67 -0.10 -3.59
N ASP A 54 16.57 0.35 -4.21
CA ASP A 54 15.52 1.10 -3.52
C ASP A 54 15.05 0.39 -2.26
N ILE A 55 14.81 1.16 -1.20
CA ILE A 55 14.18 0.65 0.01
C ILE A 55 12.67 0.82 -0.14
N LEU A 56 11.96 -0.30 -0.11
CA LEU A 56 10.51 -0.36 -0.14
C LEU A 56 9.99 -0.70 1.26
N ALA A 57 8.82 -0.15 1.59
CA ALA A 57 8.05 -0.59 2.74
C ALA A 57 6.66 -1.03 2.34
N THR A 58 6.18 -2.11 2.96
CA THR A 58 4.75 -2.46 2.88
C THR A 58 3.98 -1.64 3.89
N TYR A 59 3.03 -0.85 3.40
CA TYR A 59 2.03 -0.14 4.18
C TYR A 59 0.72 -0.92 4.12
N GLU A 60 0.11 -1.13 5.27
CA GLU A 60 -1.28 -1.58 5.35
C GLU A 60 -2.16 -0.37 5.61
N ALA A 61 -3.15 -0.19 4.74
CA ALA A 61 -4.23 0.77 4.87
C ALA A 61 -5.52 0.03 5.21
N ILE A 62 -6.22 0.52 6.23
CA ILE A 62 -7.54 0.03 6.65
C ILE A 62 -8.55 1.11 6.27
N LEU A 63 -9.54 0.71 5.48
CA LEU A 63 -10.61 1.58 5.04
C LEU A 63 -11.95 1.03 5.51
N ASP A 64 -12.89 1.91 5.83
CA ASP A 64 -14.26 1.51 6.16
C ASP A 64 -15.04 1.03 4.91
N LEU A 65 -16.31 0.66 5.10
CA LEU A 65 -17.19 0.21 4.01
C LEU A 65 -17.47 1.30 2.95
N ASP A 66 -17.35 2.57 3.33
CA ASP A 66 -17.49 3.73 2.44
C ASP A 66 -16.16 4.08 1.75
N GLY A 67 -15.11 3.32 2.06
CA GLY A 67 -13.79 3.45 1.49
C GLY A 67 -13.01 4.65 2.01
N ASN A 68 -13.31 5.14 3.22
CA ASN A 68 -12.50 6.16 3.88
C ASN A 68 -11.33 5.51 4.62
N LEU A 69 -10.12 6.04 4.45
CA LEU A 69 -8.96 5.59 5.20
C LEU A 69 -9.11 5.93 6.69
N THR A 70 -9.21 4.90 7.52
CA THR A 70 -9.36 5.05 8.99
C THR A 70 -8.04 4.84 9.72
N GLU A 71 -7.16 3.99 9.20
CA GLU A 71 -5.86 3.69 9.80
C GLU A 71 -4.85 3.36 8.69
N PHE A 72 -3.58 3.70 8.88
CA PHE A 72 -2.49 3.08 8.14
C PHE A 72 -1.29 2.80 9.04
N ARG A 73 -0.52 1.78 8.68
CA ARG A 73 0.72 1.42 9.39
C ARG A 73 1.76 0.83 8.44
N ARG A 74 3.03 1.07 8.75
CA ARG A 74 4.15 0.42 8.07
C ARG A 74 4.40 -0.96 8.69
N ARG A 75 4.45 -2.01 7.86
CA ARG A 75 4.62 -3.41 8.29
C ARG A 75 6.06 -3.90 8.27
N GLY A 76 6.86 -3.46 7.30
CA GLY A 76 8.24 -3.91 7.15
C GLY A 76 8.94 -3.25 5.98
N LEU A 77 10.27 -3.33 5.98
CA LEU A 77 11.16 -2.79 4.94
C LEU A 77 11.84 -3.94 4.19
N ARG A 78 12.07 -3.77 2.89
CA ARG A 78 12.90 -4.64 2.07
C ARG A 78 13.61 -3.86 0.98
N LYS A 79 14.64 -4.43 0.34
CA LYS A 79 15.16 -3.85 -0.91
C LYS A 79 14.29 -4.30 -2.07
N ARG A 80 14.21 -3.49 -3.13
CA ARG A 80 13.40 -3.78 -4.33
C ARG A 80 13.72 -5.15 -4.94
N MET A 81 15.01 -5.51 -5.02
CA MET A 81 15.47 -6.81 -5.55
C MET A 81 15.27 -8.00 -4.61
N ASP A 82 15.00 -7.77 -3.32
CA ASP A 82 14.78 -8.85 -2.37
C ASP A 82 13.38 -9.42 -2.61
N THR A 83 13.31 -10.67 -3.05
CA THR A 83 12.04 -11.39 -3.18
C THR A 83 11.68 -11.96 -1.80
N ALA A 84 10.93 -11.20 -1.00
CA ALA A 84 10.26 -11.76 0.16
C ALA A 84 9.02 -12.51 -0.32
N VAL A 85 8.92 -13.81 -0.02
CA VAL A 85 7.67 -14.55 -0.19
C VAL A 85 6.73 -14.07 0.93
N THR A 86 5.75 -13.26 0.57
CA THR A 86 4.72 -12.81 1.51
C THR A 86 3.62 -13.87 1.54
N GLU A 87 3.59 -14.70 2.59
CA GLU A 87 2.52 -15.68 2.87
C GLU A 87 1.16 -15.03 3.19
#